data_AF-A0A438EDX3-F1
#
_entry.id   AF-A0A438EDX3-F1
#
_cell.length_a   1.000
_cell.length_b   1.000
_cell.length_c   1.000
_cell.angle_alpha   90.00
_cell.angle_beta   90.00
_cell.angle_gamma   90.00
#
_symmetry.space_group_name_H-M   'P 1'
#
loop_
_entity.id
_entity.type
_entity.pdbx_description
1 polymer ?
#
loop_
_entity_poly.entity_id
_entity_poly.type
_entity_poly.pdbx_seq_one_letter_code
_entity_poly.pdbx_strand_id
1 'polypeptide(L)'
;MWVFLVVVAMGLLVGAFLMVAVKKAVILVAVAGILVPVIMLVLWNYAWGKRGLLGFLKRYPDAELRGAIDGQYVKVTGVVTCGSIPLESSYQRIPRCVYMSTELYEYRGWCGKSANPKHRFFSWGSRHSEKHVADFYISDFQSGLRAMVKAGYGAKVAAFVKPATVVNVTKEKRELSPSFLRWLADRNLSSDDCIMRLKEGYIKEGSTVSVMGVVRRHDNVLMIIPPAEPVSTGCQWARCLLPSYVEGLVLMCDDNQNADVVPV
;
A
#
# COMPACT_ATOMS: atom_id res chain seq x y z
N MET A 1 18.24 5.47 -0.87
CA MET A 1 18.68 5.28 -2.28
C MET A 1 19.92 6.11 -2.59
N TRP A 2 19.88 7.44 -2.45
CA TRP A 2 21.04 8.31 -2.71
C TRP A 2 22.28 7.93 -1.87
N VAL A 3 22.10 7.72 -0.56
CA VAL A 3 23.20 7.32 0.33
C VAL A 3 23.86 6.00 -0.10
N PHE A 4 23.07 5.00 -0.51
CA PHE A 4 23.60 3.72 -0.98
C PHE A 4 24.38 3.86 -2.30
N LEU A 5 23.87 4.65 -3.25
CA LEU A 5 24.58 4.98 -4.49
C LEU A 5 25.91 5.68 -4.23
N VAL A 6 25.93 6.63 -3.27
CA VAL A 6 27.15 7.32 -2.85
C VAL A 6 28.16 6.35 -2.24
N VAL A 7 27.73 5.44 -1.36
CA VAL A 7 28.62 4.44 -0.74
C VAL A 7 29.21 3.49 -1.79
N VAL A 8 28.40 3.03 -2.76
CA VAL A 8 28.87 2.19 -3.87
C VAL A 8 29.87 2.94 -4.75
N ALA A 9 29.58 4.20 -5.10
CA ALA A 9 30.48 5.03 -5.90
C ALA A 9 31.81 5.27 -5.18
N MET A 10 31.78 5.61 -3.89
CA MET A 10 32.99 5.80 -3.08
C MET A 10 33.78 4.50 -2.92
N GLY A 11 33.11 3.36 -2.73
CA GLY A 11 33.76 2.05 -2.65
C GLY A 11 34.50 1.68 -3.94
N LEU A 12 33.89 1.96 -5.10
CA LEU A 12 34.54 1.77 -6.41
C LEU A 12 35.72 2.73 -6.61
N LEU A 13 35.59 3.99 -6.19
CA LEU A 13 36.64 5.01 -6.29
C LEU A 13 37.87 4.63 -5.47
N VAL A 14 37.66 4.20 -4.22
CA VAL A 14 38.72 3.70 -3.32
C VAL A 14 39.33 2.41 -3.86
N GLY A 15 38.52 1.48 -4.37
CA GLY A 15 38.99 0.24 -5.00
C GLY A 15 39.87 0.48 -6.22
N ALA A 16 39.48 1.43 -7.09
CA ALA A 16 40.27 1.82 -8.26
C ALA A 16 41.58 2.51 -7.87
N PHE A 17 41.53 3.42 -6.89
CA PHE A 17 42.72 4.08 -6.35
C PHE A 17 43.73 3.06 -5.78
N LEU A 18 43.27 2.10 -4.99
CA LEU A 18 44.11 1.03 -4.45
C LEU A 18 44.67 0.11 -5.54
N MET A 19 43.92 -0.15 -6.62
CA MET A 19 44.45 -0.92 -7.75
C MET A 19 45.63 -0.22 -8.43
N VAL A 20 45.50 1.09 -8.67
CA VAL A 20 46.58 1.90 -9.29
C VAL A 20 47.79 1.98 -8.36
N ALA A 21 47.56 2.18 -7.06
CA ALA A 21 48.62 2.29 -6.07
C ALA A 21 49.39 0.99 -5.84
N VAL A 22 48.69 -0.15 -5.77
CA VAL A 22 49.30 -1.45 -5.40
C VAL A 22 49.67 -2.29 -6.64
N LYS A 23 49.24 -1.89 -7.84
CA LYS A 23 49.40 -2.63 -9.11
C LYS A 23 48.97 -4.10 -9.03
N LYS A 24 48.05 -4.43 -8.12
CA LYS A 24 47.50 -5.79 -7.95
C LYS A 24 46.01 -5.79 -8.25
N ALA A 25 45.65 -6.42 -9.37
CA ALA A 25 44.27 -6.64 -9.79
C ALA A 25 43.45 -7.44 -8.76
N VAL A 26 44.11 -8.19 -7.89
CA VAL A 26 43.49 -8.98 -6.80
C VAL A 26 42.62 -8.11 -5.88
N ILE A 27 43.00 -6.85 -5.65
CA ILE A 27 42.24 -5.93 -4.79
C ILE A 27 40.89 -5.57 -5.44
N LEU A 28 40.87 -5.37 -6.77
CA LEU A 28 39.62 -5.10 -7.48
C LEU A 28 38.70 -6.32 -7.45
N VAL A 29 39.25 -7.53 -7.62
CA VAL A 29 38.46 -8.77 -7.53
C VAL A 29 37.83 -8.93 -6.14
N ALA A 30 38.56 -8.61 -5.08
CA ALA A 30 38.03 -8.64 -3.70
C ALA A 30 36.92 -7.59 -3.49
N VAL A 31 37.12 -6.36 -3.95
CA VAL A 31 36.10 -5.29 -3.86
C VAL A 31 34.85 -5.65 -4.66
N ALA A 32 35.02 -6.15 -5.89
CA ALA A 32 33.91 -6.61 -6.72
C ALA A 32 33.17 -7.79 -6.06
N GLY A 33 33.90 -8.73 -5.45
CA GLY A 33 33.34 -9.86 -4.70
C GLY A 33 32.46 -9.45 -3.52
N ILE A 34 32.69 -8.28 -2.92
CA ILE A 34 31.84 -7.70 -1.86
C ILE A 34 30.69 -6.87 -2.45
N LEU A 35 30.96 -6.11 -3.51
CA LEU A 35 29.99 -5.17 -4.07
C LEU A 35 28.84 -5.88 -4.80
N VAL A 36 29.14 -6.95 -5.55
CA VAL A 36 28.14 -7.74 -6.29
C VAL A 36 27.05 -8.31 -5.38
N PRO A 37 27.36 -9.02 -4.27
CA PRO A 37 26.32 -9.52 -3.37
C PRO A 37 25.55 -8.39 -2.69
N VAL A 38 26.19 -7.26 -2.38
CA VAL A 38 25.53 -6.09 -1.80
C VAL A 38 24.50 -5.48 -2.77
N ILE A 39 24.83 -5.35 -4.06
CA ILE A 39 23.91 -4.88 -5.09
C ILE A 39 22.76 -5.89 -5.28
N MET A 40 23.05 -7.19 -5.34
CA MET A 40 22.04 -8.24 -5.45
C MET A 40 21.04 -8.19 -4.28
N LEU A 41 21.53 -8.02 -3.05
CA LEU A 41 20.68 -7.86 -1.86
C LEU A 41 19.78 -6.62 -1.96
N VAL A 42 20.30 -5.49 -2.45
CA VAL A 42 19.48 -4.28 -2.61
C VAL A 42 18.42 -4.42 -3.68
N LEU A 43 18.75 -5.02 -4.83
CA LEU A 43 17.78 -5.30 -5.88
C LEU A 43 16.71 -6.30 -5.41
N TRP A 44 17.11 -7.33 -4.66
CA TRP A 44 16.19 -8.27 -4.02
C TRP A 44 15.23 -7.57 -3.08
N ASN A 45 15.75 -6.69 -2.20
CA ASN A 45 14.94 -5.89 -1.29
C ASN A 45 13.98 -4.95 -2.01
N TYR A 46 14.41 -4.35 -3.11
CA TYR A 46 13.56 -3.47 -3.90
C TYR A 46 12.39 -4.22 -4.57
N ALA A 47 12.68 -5.38 -5.16
CA ALA A 47 11.67 -6.16 -5.87
C ALA A 47 10.74 -6.96 -4.94
N TRP A 48 11.26 -7.48 -3.81
CA TRP A 48 10.49 -8.30 -2.87
C TRP A 48 10.00 -7.56 -1.62
N GLY A 49 10.45 -6.32 -1.35
CA GLY A 49 10.13 -5.60 -0.12
C GLY A 49 8.63 -5.45 0.15
N LYS A 50 7.84 -5.05 -0.86
CA LYS A 50 6.37 -4.94 -0.73
C LYS A 50 5.69 -6.28 -0.45
N ARG A 51 6.14 -7.36 -1.14
CA ARG A 51 5.59 -8.71 -0.93
C ARG A 51 5.98 -9.25 0.45
N GLY A 52 7.20 -8.97 0.89
CA GLY A 52 7.71 -9.32 2.20
C GLY A 52 6.95 -8.62 3.32
N LEU A 53 6.70 -7.32 3.18
CA LEU A 53 5.89 -6.52 4.10
C LEU A 53 4.46 -7.07 4.19
N LEU A 54 3.78 -7.27 3.06
CA LEU A 54 2.42 -7.83 3.05
C LEU A 54 2.38 -9.22 3.68
N GLY A 55 3.40 -10.05 3.41
CA GLY A 55 3.54 -11.37 4.01
C GLY A 55 3.79 -11.34 5.52
N PHE A 56 4.51 -10.33 6.03
CA PHE A 56 4.69 -10.11 7.47
C PHE A 56 3.38 -9.74 8.14
N LEU A 57 2.67 -8.76 7.57
CA LEU A 57 1.38 -8.29 8.08
C LEU A 57 0.34 -9.42 8.11
N LYS A 58 0.31 -10.28 7.07
CA LYS A 58 -0.55 -11.47 7.06
C LYS A 58 -0.21 -12.49 8.15
N ARG A 59 1.08 -12.71 8.45
CA ARG A 59 1.55 -13.68 9.46
C ARG A 59 1.46 -13.18 10.90
N TYR A 60 1.35 -11.87 11.11
CA TYR A 60 1.24 -11.31 12.45
C TYR A 60 0.00 -11.92 13.14
N PRO A 61 0.11 -12.43 14.38
CA PRO A 61 -0.99 -13.11 15.05
C PRO A 61 -2.12 -12.13 15.39
N ASP A 62 -3.36 -12.57 15.23
CA ASP A 62 -4.51 -11.82 15.73
C ASP A 62 -4.52 -11.84 17.26
N ALA A 63 -4.81 -10.70 17.86
CA ALA A 63 -4.87 -10.52 19.30
C ALA A 63 -6.31 -10.34 19.77
N GLU A 64 -6.65 -11.00 20.87
CA GLU A 64 -7.96 -10.85 21.50
C GLU A 64 -8.13 -9.45 22.11
N LEU A 65 -9.15 -8.72 21.68
CA LEU A 65 -9.44 -7.39 22.21
C LEU A 65 -9.76 -7.38 23.71
N ARG A 66 -10.29 -8.49 24.23
CA ARG A 66 -10.69 -8.63 25.63
C ARG A 66 -9.49 -8.53 26.57
N GLY A 67 -8.38 -9.16 26.22
CA GLY A 67 -7.14 -9.17 27.00
C GLY A 67 -6.19 -8.00 26.70
N ALA A 68 -6.47 -7.18 25.69
CA ALA A 68 -5.57 -6.10 25.26
C ALA A 68 -5.46 -4.96 26.28
N ILE A 69 -4.23 -4.55 26.58
CA ILE A 69 -3.90 -3.45 27.49
C ILE A 69 -3.99 -2.11 26.76
N ASP A 70 -4.34 -1.03 27.46
CA ASP A 70 -4.29 0.33 26.90
C ASP A 70 -2.87 0.68 26.42
N GLY A 71 -2.74 1.14 25.18
CA GLY A 71 -1.45 1.44 24.56
C GLY A 71 -0.77 0.26 23.86
N GLN A 72 -1.34 -0.94 23.88
CA GLN A 72 -0.77 -2.10 23.19
C GLN A 72 -1.00 -2.03 21.67
N TYR A 73 0.03 -2.36 20.88
CA TYR A 73 -0.10 -2.55 19.43
C TYR A 73 -0.67 -3.93 19.13
N VAL A 74 -1.82 -3.98 18.47
CA VAL A 74 -2.56 -5.21 18.20
C VAL A 74 -2.91 -5.32 16.72
N LYS A 75 -3.07 -6.56 16.26
CA LYS A 75 -3.76 -6.89 15.01
C LYS A 75 -5.11 -7.51 15.37
N VAL A 76 -6.17 -7.02 14.77
CA VAL A 76 -7.54 -7.52 14.95
C VAL A 76 -8.11 -7.84 13.59
N THR A 77 -8.70 -9.02 13.46
CA THR A 77 -9.40 -9.45 12.25
C THR A 77 -10.88 -9.60 12.55
N GLY A 78 -11.72 -9.00 11.71
CA GLY A 78 -13.14 -8.89 12.02
C GLY A 78 -13.98 -8.32 10.89
N VAL A 79 -15.28 -8.25 11.14
CA VAL A 79 -16.27 -7.69 10.21
C VAL A 79 -16.36 -6.18 10.38
N VAL A 80 -16.34 -5.46 9.27
CA VAL A 80 -16.47 -4.00 9.24
C VAL A 80 -17.93 -3.58 9.29
N THR A 81 -18.23 -2.61 10.15
CA THR A 81 -19.50 -1.88 10.18
C THR A 81 -19.25 -0.40 10.03
N CYS A 82 -20.06 0.29 9.22
CA CYS A 82 -19.87 1.72 8.98
C CYS A 82 -20.06 2.52 10.27
N GLY A 83 -19.29 3.61 10.40
CA GLY A 83 -19.51 4.62 11.43
C GLY A 83 -20.69 5.53 11.11
N SER A 84 -20.71 6.72 11.71
CA SER A 84 -21.76 7.72 11.50
C SER A 84 -21.79 8.30 10.09
N ILE A 85 -20.67 8.29 9.37
CA ILE A 85 -20.54 8.87 8.02
C ILE A 85 -20.04 7.77 7.07
N PRO A 86 -20.94 7.09 6.33
CA PRO A 86 -20.54 6.13 5.32
C PRO A 86 -19.92 6.84 4.11
N LEU A 87 -18.88 6.26 3.53
CA LEU A 87 -18.35 6.72 2.24
C LEU A 87 -19.11 6.07 1.09
N GLU A 88 -19.06 6.74 -0.04
CA GLU A 88 -19.52 6.24 -1.32
C GLU A 88 -18.32 6.04 -2.25
N SER A 89 -18.36 5.00 -3.07
CA SER A 89 -17.32 4.78 -4.07
C SER A 89 -17.37 5.84 -5.17
N SER A 90 -16.22 6.20 -5.74
CA SER A 90 -16.09 7.37 -6.61
C SER A 90 -16.78 7.19 -7.97
N TYR A 91 -16.62 6.02 -8.59
CA TYR A 91 -17.13 5.76 -9.94
C TYR A 91 -18.35 4.83 -9.92
N GLN A 92 -18.25 3.67 -9.27
CA GLN A 92 -19.37 2.73 -9.16
C GLN A 92 -20.50 3.19 -8.22
N ARG A 93 -20.27 4.24 -7.42
CA ARG A 93 -21.27 4.78 -6.47
C ARG A 93 -21.81 3.74 -5.49
N ILE A 94 -20.91 2.88 -4.99
CA ILE A 94 -21.30 1.85 -4.01
C ILE A 94 -21.45 2.51 -2.64
N PRO A 95 -22.65 2.48 -2.02
CA PRO A 95 -22.87 3.10 -0.72
C PRO A 95 -22.31 2.23 0.40
N ARG A 96 -22.12 2.84 1.58
CA ARG A 96 -21.67 2.16 2.82
C ARG A 96 -20.29 1.51 2.67
N CYS A 97 -19.36 2.29 2.14
CA CYS A 97 -17.94 1.96 2.14
C CYS A 97 -17.23 2.63 3.32
N VAL A 98 -16.19 1.96 3.82
CA VAL A 98 -15.32 2.48 4.89
C VAL A 98 -13.98 2.96 4.35
N TYR A 99 -13.53 2.34 3.26
CA TYR A 99 -12.36 2.71 2.51
C TYR A 99 -12.71 2.81 1.04
N MET A 100 -12.18 3.82 0.36
CA MET A 100 -12.27 3.97 -1.08
C MET A 100 -10.92 4.45 -1.61
N SER A 101 -10.49 3.84 -2.71
CA SER A 101 -9.32 4.21 -3.49
C SER A 101 -9.69 4.21 -4.95
N THR A 102 -9.47 5.33 -5.63
CA THR A 102 -9.67 5.45 -7.07
C THR A 102 -8.36 5.92 -7.70
N GLU A 103 -7.85 5.12 -8.63
CA GLU A 103 -6.58 5.36 -9.30
C GLU A 103 -6.80 5.34 -10.82
N LEU A 104 -6.58 6.49 -11.47
CA LEU A 104 -6.60 6.61 -12.92
C LEU A 104 -5.17 6.46 -13.45
N TYR A 105 -4.98 5.45 -14.29
CA TYR A 105 -3.73 5.19 -14.98
C TYR A 105 -3.84 5.52 -16.45
N GLU A 106 -2.79 6.09 -17.00
CA GLU A 106 -2.66 6.35 -18.43
C GLU A 106 -1.42 5.69 -18.98
N TYR A 107 -1.55 5.15 -20.17
CA TYR A 107 -0.44 4.56 -20.88
C TYR A 107 0.21 5.58 -21.81
N ARG A 108 1.52 5.78 -21.68
CA ARG A 108 2.30 6.66 -22.55
C ARG A 108 2.92 5.88 -23.71
N GLY A 109 2.38 6.08 -24.91
CA GLY A 109 3.01 5.63 -26.17
C GLY A 109 4.14 6.55 -26.63
N TRP A 110 4.67 6.30 -27.84
CA TRP A 110 5.79 7.03 -28.45
C TRP A 110 5.57 8.56 -28.48
N CYS A 111 4.41 9.01 -28.94
CA CYS A 111 4.01 10.44 -28.96
C CYS A 111 2.93 10.77 -27.92
N GLY A 112 2.81 9.97 -26.85
CA GLY A 112 1.77 10.17 -25.84
C GLY A 112 2.11 11.26 -24.83
N LYS A 113 1.08 11.99 -24.37
CA LYS A 113 1.19 12.93 -23.24
C LYS A 113 1.61 12.17 -21.96
N SER A 114 2.36 12.85 -21.09
CA SER A 114 2.80 12.28 -19.81
C SER A 114 1.78 12.59 -18.71
N ALA A 115 1.22 11.55 -18.09
CA ALA A 115 0.41 11.68 -16.87
C ALA A 115 1.08 12.42 -15.69
N ASN A 116 2.41 12.35 -15.56
CA ASN A 116 3.19 12.94 -14.47
C ASN A 116 4.59 13.31 -15.00
N PRO A 117 5.29 14.33 -14.48
CA PRO A 117 6.67 14.67 -14.87
C PRO A 117 7.65 13.47 -14.80
N LYS A 118 7.43 12.50 -13.91
CA LYS A 118 8.26 11.29 -13.76
C LYS A 118 7.84 10.11 -14.66
N HIS A 119 6.86 10.29 -15.54
CA HIS A 119 6.28 9.21 -16.34
C HIS A 119 7.18 8.85 -17.55
N ARG A 120 7.65 7.60 -17.61
CA ARG A 120 8.52 7.08 -18.69
C ARG A 120 7.73 6.67 -19.94
N PHE A 121 8.40 6.63 -21.09
CA PHE A 121 7.81 6.10 -22.33
C PHE A 121 7.51 4.59 -22.19
N PHE A 122 6.45 4.13 -22.88
CA PHE A 122 5.97 2.74 -22.87
C PHE A 122 5.65 2.20 -21.47
N SER A 123 5.19 3.08 -20.58
CA SER A 123 4.83 2.70 -19.22
C SER A 123 3.45 3.22 -18.83
N TRP A 124 2.94 2.71 -17.72
CA TRP A 124 1.70 3.19 -17.10
C TRP A 124 2.05 4.21 -16.02
N GLY A 125 1.45 5.39 -16.12
CA GLY A 125 1.58 6.46 -15.15
C GLY A 125 0.26 6.68 -14.43
N SER A 126 0.29 6.87 -13.12
CA SER A 126 -0.88 7.34 -12.38
C SER A 126 -1.04 8.84 -12.65
N ARG A 127 -2.19 9.23 -13.21
CA ARG A 127 -2.56 10.63 -13.44
C ARG A 127 -3.32 11.20 -12.25
N HIS A 128 -4.23 10.40 -11.72
CA HIS A 128 -5.09 10.77 -10.60
C HIS A 128 -5.13 9.65 -9.57
N SER A 129 -5.09 10.01 -8.28
CA SER A 129 -5.22 9.07 -7.19
C SER A 129 -5.96 9.74 -6.04
N GLU A 130 -7.13 9.20 -5.70
CA GLU A 130 -7.94 9.61 -4.56
C GLU A 130 -8.01 8.44 -3.58
N LYS A 131 -7.75 8.69 -2.29
CA LYS A 131 -7.88 7.70 -1.22
C LYS A 131 -8.56 8.33 -0.03
N HIS A 132 -9.68 7.74 0.37
CA HIS A 132 -10.48 8.22 1.49
C HIS A 132 -10.78 7.06 2.43
N VAL A 133 -10.67 7.34 3.73
CA VAL A 133 -10.96 6.40 4.81
C VAL A 133 -11.89 7.14 5.77
N ALA A 134 -12.96 6.48 6.20
CA ALA A 134 -13.84 6.98 7.25
C ALA A 134 -13.59 6.23 8.55
N ASP A 135 -14.05 6.79 9.66
CA ASP A 135 -14.12 6.06 10.91
C ASP A 135 -15.16 4.94 10.81
N PHE A 136 -14.82 3.78 11.36
CA PHE A 136 -15.65 2.60 11.29
C PHE A 136 -15.53 1.79 12.56
N TYR A 137 -16.39 0.80 12.70
CA TYR A 137 -16.26 -0.17 13.77
C TYR A 137 -15.86 -1.52 13.21
N ILE A 138 -15.00 -2.21 13.95
CA ILE A 138 -14.62 -3.60 13.67
C ILE A 138 -15.17 -4.48 14.78
N SER A 139 -15.81 -5.57 14.39
CA SER A 139 -16.25 -6.63 15.30
C SER A 139 -15.26 -7.78 15.20
N ASP A 140 -14.47 -7.98 16.25
CA ASP A 140 -13.45 -9.03 16.32
C ASP A 140 -14.07 -10.42 16.34
N PHE A 141 -13.56 -11.34 15.51
CA PHE A 141 -14.02 -12.72 15.48
C PHE A 141 -13.64 -13.51 16.73
N GLN A 142 -12.52 -13.20 17.38
CA GLN A 142 -12.04 -13.97 18.53
C GLN A 142 -12.78 -13.58 19.81
N SER A 143 -12.85 -12.28 20.10
CA SER A 143 -13.46 -11.79 21.34
C SER A 143 -14.95 -11.45 21.23
N GLY A 144 -15.49 -11.30 20.01
CA GLY A 144 -16.85 -10.79 19.77
C GLY A 144 -17.04 -9.32 20.16
N LEU A 145 -15.99 -8.61 20.57
CA LEU A 145 -16.06 -7.20 20.95
C LEU A 145 -16.03 -6.30 19.72
N ARG A 146 -16.77 -5.19 19.83
CA ARG A 146 -16.76 -4.13 18.82
C ARG A 146 -15.80 -3.02 19.26
N ALA A 147 -14.81 -2.72 18.42
CA ALA A 147 -13.91 -1.59 18.60
C ALA A 147 -14.16 -0.52 17.53
N MET A 148 -14.06 0.75 17.92
CA MET A 148 -14.08 1.87 16.98
C MET A 148 -12.67 2.11 16.42
N VAL A 149 -12.52 2.05 15.11
CA VAL A 149 -11.27 2.34 14.42
C VAL A 149 -11.29 3.81 13.99
N LYS A 150 -10.37 4.59 14.56
CA LYS A 150 -10.18 6.01 14.20
C LYS A 150 -9.20 6.10 13.03
N ALA A 151 -9.73 5.97 11.82
CA ALA A 151 -8.96 5.96 10.57
C ALA A 151 -9.30 7.16 9.66
N GLY A 152 -10.38 7.90 9.96
CA GLY A 152 -10.80 9.10 9.26
C GLY A 152 -10.13 10.38 9.78
N TYR A 153 -10.61 11.52 9.27
CA TYR A 153 -10.23 12.87 9.74
C TYR A 153 -8.73 13.18 9.74
N GLY A 154 -8.00 12.73 8.71
CA GLY A 154 -6.58 13.05 8.54
C GLY A 154 -5.61 12.11 9.27
N ALA A 155 -6.11 11.02 9.87
CA ALA A 155 -5.26 9.96 10.38
C ALA A 155 -4.38 9.35 9.27
N LYS A 156 -3.12 9.02 9.59
CA LYS A 156 -2.25 8.28 8.68
C LYS A 156 -2.74 6.82 8.62
N VAL A 157 -3.10 6.36 7.41
CA VAL A 157 -3.57 4.99 7.18
C VAL A 157 -2.79 4.37 6.03
N ALA A 158 -2.20 3.20 6.30
CA ALA A 158 -1.58 2.34 5.31
C ALA A 158 -2.58 1.26 4.88
N ALA A 159 -3.36 1.55 3.84
CA ALA A 159 -4.34 0.61 3.31
C ALA A 159 -3.75 -0.31 2.23
N PHE A 160 -3.87 -1.62 2.44
CA PHE A 160 -3.49 -2.69 1.52
C PHE A 160 -4.74 -3.36 0.97
N VAL A 161 -5.39 -2.68 0.03
CA VAL A 161 -6.58 -3.18 -0.69
C VAL A 161 -6.21 -3.35 -2.15
N LYS A 162 -6.53 -4.50 -2.74
CA LYS A 162 -6.27 -4.74 -4.17
C LYS A 162 -7.31 -3.98 -4.99
N PRO A 163 -6.90 -3.01 -5.84
CA PRO A 163 -7.86 -2.27 -6.64
C PRO A 163 -8.28 -3.12 -7.87
N ALA A 164 -9.59 -3.18 -8.12
CA ALA A 164 -10.17 -3.82 -9.29
C ALA A 164 -10.18 -2.87 -10.48
N THR A 165 -9.98 -3.39 -11.70
CA THR A 165 -10.08 -2.56 -12.90
C THR A 165 -11.54 -2.45 -13.30
N VAL A 166 -12.11 -1.24 -13.19
CA VAL A 166 -13.53 -0.99 -13.48
C VAL A 166 -13.74 -0.52 -14.92
N VAL A 167 -12.85 0.34 -15.41
CA VAL A 167 -12.90 0.85 -16.78
C VAL A 167 -11.55 0.64 -17.44
N ASN A 168 -11.56 0.07 -18.64
CA ASN A 168 -10.37 -0.12 -19.46
C ASN A 168 -10.66 0.43 -20.86
N VAL A 169 -10.05 1.58 -21.17
CA VAL A 169 -10.19 2.28 -22.45
C VAL A 169 -9.06 1.82 -23.36
N THR A 170 -9.41 1.20 -24.49
CA THR A 170 -8.45 0.80 -25.52
C THR A 170 -8.65 1.63 -26.78
N LYS A 171 -7.67 1.62 -27.69
CA LYS A 171 -7.74 2.38 -28.96
C LYS A 171 -8.93 2.00 -29.86
N GLU A 172 -9.44 0.78 -29.70
CA GLU A 172 -10.55 0.21 -30.47
C GLU A 172 -11.92 0.50 -29.83
N LYS A 173 -11.98 0.58 -28.49
CA LYS A 173 -13.18 0.98 -27.74
C LYS A 173 -13.17 2.49 -27.52
N ARG A 174 -13.41 3.23 -28.60
CA ARG A 174 -13.37 4.71 -28.60
C ARG A 174 -14.58 5.36 -27.92
N GLU A 175 -15.69 4.64 -27.81
CA GLU A 175 -16.87 5.16 -27.11
C GLU A 175 -16.66 5.03 -25.60
N LEU A 176 -16.26 6.15 -24.98
CA LEU A 176 -16.21 6.29 -23.54
C LEU A 176 -17.62 6.29 -22.97
N SER A 177 -17.84 5.58 -21.85
CA SER A 177 -19.15 5.62 -21.20
C SER A 177 -19.46 7.05 -20.76
N PRO A 178 -20.71 7.52 -20.91
CA PRO A 178 -21.10 8.87 -20.51
C PRO A 178 -20.90 9.10 -19.01
N SER A 179 -21.02 8.06 -18.19
CA SER A 179 -20.67 8.10 -16.76
C SER A 179 -19.20 8.39 -16.51
N PHE A 180 -18.30 7.82 -17.32
CA PHE A 180 -16.85 8.03 -17.19
C PHE A 180 -16.43 9.40 -17.67
N LEU A 181 -17.02 9.90 -18.76
CA LEU A 181 -16.81 11.28 -19.20
C LEU A 181 -17.26 12.31 -18.14
N ARG A 182 -18.42 12.10 -17.53
CA ARG A 182 -18.90 12.94 -16.42
C ARG A 182 -17.92 12.89 -15.24
N TRP A 183 -17.49 11.68 -14.84
CA TRP A 183 -16.54 11.51 -13.74
C TRP A 183 -15.19 12.20 -13.99
N LEU A 184 -14.69 12.18 -15.23
CA LEU A 184 -13.48 12.91 -15.64
C LEU A 184 -13.70 14.42 -15.59
N ALA A 185 -14.83 14.91 -16.11
CA ALA A 185 -15.18 16.32 -16.14
C ALA A 185 -15.31 16.91 -14.73
N ASP A 186 -15.94 16.19 -13.79
CA ASP A 186 -16.08 16.60 -12.39
C ASP A 186 -14.71 16.83 -11.70
N ARG A 187 -13.65 16.23 -12.24
CA ARG A 187 -12.27 16.30 -11.72
C ARG A 187 -11.33 17.13 -12.58
N ASN A 188 -11.84 17.83 -13.58
CA ASN A 188 -11.07 18.60 -14.56
C ASN A 188 -10.00 17.76 -15.29
N LEU A 189 -10.28 16.47 -15.51
CA LEU A 189 -9.39 15.57 -16.24
C LEU A 189 -9.79 15.53 -17.72
N SER A 190 -8.81 15.70 -18.61
CA SER A 190 -9.05 15.61 -20.05
C SER A 190 -9.22 14.15 -20.47
N SER A 191 -10.24 13.90 -21.30
CA SER A 191 -10.42 12.64 -22.02
C SER A 191 -9.60 12.62 -23.33
N ASP A 192 -8.34 13.07 -23.28
CA ASP A 192 -7.44 12.99 -24.45
C ASP A 192 -7.41 11.54 -24.98
N ASP A 193 -7.03 11.35 -26.26
CA ASP A 193 -6.91 10.06 -26.99
C ASP A 193 -5.90 9.03 -26.37
N CYS A 194 -5.63 9.15 -25.09
CA CYS A 194 -4.78 8.29 -24.30
C CYS A 194 -5.53 7.00 -23.91
N ILE A 195 -4.78 5.90 -23.88
CA ILE A 195 -5.26 4.64 -23.32
C ILE A 195 -5.31 4.82 -21.80
N MET A 196 -6.50 4.68 -21.22
CA MET A 196 -6.75 4.88 -19.79
C MET A 196 -7.24 3.63 -19.10
N ARG A 197 -6.90 3.48 -17.83
CA ARG A 197 -7.41 2.42 -16.96
C ARG A 197 -7.81 3.01 -15.62
N LEU A 198 -9.10 2.97 -15.33
CA LEU A 198 -9.62 3.32 -14.02
C LEU A 198 -9.63 2.08 -13.15
N LYS A 199 -8.94 2.17 -12.01
CA LYS A 199 -9.01 1.15 -10.97
C LYS A 199 -9.68 1.71 -9.73
N GLU A 200 -10.56 0.92 -9.15
CA GLU A 200 -11.29 1.26 -7.94
C GLU A 200 -11.11 0.12 -6.93
N GLY A 201 -10.76 0.46 -5.70
CA GLY A 201 -10.70 -0.47 -4.58
C GLY A 201 -11.51 0.10 -3.44
N TYR A 202 -12.41 -0.69 -2.88
CA TYR A 202 -13.25 -0.26 -1.76
C TYR A 202 -13.39 -1.39 -0.74
N ILE A 203 -13.68 -1.01 0.49
CA ILE A 203 -14.08 -1.93 1.55
C ILE A 203 -15.52 -1.59 1.91
N LYS A 204 -16.44 -2.49 1.59
CA LYS A 204 -17.85 -2.36 1.92
C LYS A 204 -18.10 -2.85 3.34
N GLU A 205 -19.10 -2.29 4.00
CA GLU A 205 -19.66 -2.89 5.21
C GLU A 205 -20.01 -4.37 5.04
N GLY A 206 -19.74 -5.17 6.07
CA GLY A 206 -19.84 -6.62 6.03
C GLY A 206 -18.57 -7.33 5.52
N SER A 207 -17.60 -6.59 4.97
CA SER A 207 -16.33 -7.19 4.55
C SER A 207 -15.48 -7.58 5.76
N THR A 208 -14.72 -8.66 5.60
CA THR A 208 -13.69 -9.05 6.57
C THR A 208 -12.42 -8.26 6.34
N VAL A 209 -11.93 -7.59 7.37
CA VAL A 209 -10.68 -6.83 7.33
C VAL A 209 -9.81 -7.17 8.53
N SER A 210 -8.51 -6.98 8.35
CA SER A 210 -7.54 -6.98 9.43
C SER A 210 -7.02 -5.57 9.64
N VAL A 211 -7.14 -5.07 10.87
CA VAL A 211 -6.66 -3.74 11.28
C VAL A 211 -5.49 -3.92 12.23
N MET A 212 -4.42 -3.15 12.05
CA MET A 212 -3.35 -3.03 13.04
C MET A 212 -3.20 -1.60 13.53
N GLY A 213 -3.16 -1.44 14.85
CA GLY A 213 -3.05 -0.15 15.49
C GLY A 213 -2.88 -0.28 16.99
N VAL A 214 -2.94 0.85 17.68
CA VAL A 214 -2.80 0.90 19.15
C VAL A 214 -4.18 0.90 19.77
N VAL A 215 -4.39 -0.01 20.72
CA VAL A 215 -5.63 -0.05 21.50
C VAL A 215 -5.68 1.14 22.44
N ARG A 216 -6.82 1.83 22.45
CA ARG A 216 -7.17 2.83 23.45
C ARG A 216 -8.48 2.50 24.12
N ARG A 217 -8.51 2.47 25.44
CA ARG A 217 -9.74 2.30 26.25
C ARG A 217 -10.08 3.64 26.88
N HIS A 218 -11.21 4.22 26.48
CA HIS A 218 -11.73 5.47 27.05
C HIS A 218 -13.20 5.30 27.38
N ASP A 219 -13.61 5.55 28.63
CA ASP A 219 -15.01 5.49 29.09
C ASP A 219 -15.80 4.26 28.60
N ASN A 220 -15.22 3.06 28.74
CA ASN A 220 -15.77 1.78 28.25
C ASN A 220 -15.90 1.64 26.72
N VAL A 221 -15.46 2.61 25.93
CA VAL A 221 -15.34 2.49 24.48
C VAL A 221 -13.94 2.02 24.12
N LEU A 222 -13.88 0.89 23.42
CA LEU A 222 -12.65 0.35 22.87
C LEU A 222 -12.37 1.00 21.51
N MET A 223 -11.22 1.64 21.38
CA MET A 223 -10.79 2.31 20.16
C MET A 223 -9.47 1.72 19.65
N ILE A 224 -9.29 1.74 18.34
CA ILE A 224 -8.01 1.47 17.69
C ILE A 224 -7.59 2.75 16.98
N ILE A 225 -6.45 3.30 17.39
CA ILE A 225 -5.91 4.55 16.86
C ILE A 225 -4.61 4.28 16.09
N PRO A 226 -4.24 5.17 15.14
CA PRO A 226 -2.93 5.09 14.50
C PRO A 226 -1.81 5.21 15.55
N PRO A 227 -0.74 4.40 15.44
CA PRO A 227 0.44 4.56 16.29
C PRO A 227 1.12 5.91 16.03
N ALA A 228 1.66 6.53 17.08
CA ALA A 228 2.40 7.80 16.98
C ALA A 228 3.76 7.61 16.27
N GLU A 229 4.40 6.46 16.49
CA GLU A 229 5.68 6.09 15.89
C GLU A 229 5.48 5.06 14.77
N PRO A 230 6.31 5.11 13.70
CA PRO A 230 6.25 4.13 12.64
C PRO A 230 6.63 2.74 13.16
N VAL A 231 5.82 1.74 12.82
CA VAL A 231 6.07 0.36 13.25
C VAL A 231 7.05 -0.30 12.30
N SER A 232 8.15 -0.81 12.85
CA SER A 232 9.16 -1.55 12.10
C SER A 232 8.80 -3.02 11.99
N THR A 233 8.98 -3.58 10.80
CA THR A 233 8.87 -5.03 10.55
C THR A 233 10.05 -5.85 11.08
N GLY A 234 11.05 -5.19 11.67
CA GLY A 234 12.30 -5.83 12.11
C GLY A 234 13.15 -6.33 10.94
N CYS A 235 14.33 -6.87 11.23
CA CYS A 235 15.16 -7.48 10.20
C CYS A 235 14.73 -8.93 9.94
N GLN A 236 14.19 -9.22 8.76
CA GLN A 236 13.80 -10.57 8.36
C GLN A 236 14.99 -11.27 7.69
N TRP A 237 15.99 -11.64 8.49
CA TRP A 237 17.22 -12.31 8.02
C TRP A 237 16.94 -13.55 7.17
N ALA A 238 15.93 -14.36 7.56
CA ALA A 238 15.53 -15.56 6.81
C ALA A 238 15.06 -15.30 5.36
N ARG A 239 14.70 -14.05 5.03
CA ARG A 239 14.24 -13.64 3.68
C ARG A 239 15.18 -12.64 3.01
N CYS A 240 16.30 -12.32 3.66
CA CYS A 240 17.22 -11.25 3.26
C CYS A 240 16.52 -9.91 3.06
N LEU A 241 15.48 -9.62 3.86
CA LEU A 241 14.73 -8.35 3.78
C LEU A 241 15.15 -7.39 4.89
N LEU A 242 15.45 -6.17 4.47
CA LEU A 242 15.70 -5.02 5.32
C LEU A 242 14.41 -4.60 6.04
N PRO A 243 14.52 -4.04 7.25
CA PRO A 243 13.37 -3.52 7.97
C PRO A 243 12.66 -2.46 7.14
N SER A 244 11.37 -2.71 6.92
CA SER A 244 10.45 -1.73 6.36
C SER A 244 9.59 -1.14 7.47
N TYR A 245 9.32 0.15 7.34
CA TYR A 245 8.53 0.91 8.30
C TYR A 245 7.14 1.16 7.70
N VAL A 246 6.11 0.92 8.50
CA VAL A 246 4.74 1.27 8.15
C VAL A 246 4.31 2.44 9.00
N GLU A 247 3.92 3.54 8.35
CA GLU A 247 3.40 4.70 9.03
C GLU A 247 1.89 4.59 9.21
N GLY A 248 1.44 4.80 10.45
CA GLY A 248 0.02 4.90 10.77
C GLY A 248 -0.70 3.56 10.90
N LEU A 249 -2.03 3.64 10.87
CA LEU A 249 -2.93 2.50 11.05
C LEU A 249 -2.89 1.62 9.80
N VAL A 250 -2.71 0.31 9.98
CA VAL A 250 -2.67 -0.62 8.85
C VAL A 250 -4.06 -1.18 8.63
N LEU A 251 -4.55 -1.08 7.40
CA LEU A 251 -5.84 -1.64 6.99
C LEU A 251 -5.61 -2.66 5.88
N MET A 252 -6.00 -3.90 6.09
CA MET A 252 -5.92 -4.97 5.09
C MET A 252 -7.31 -5.53 4.84
N CYS A 253 -7.67 -5.68 3.56
CA CYS A 253 -8.85 -6.47 3.18
C CYS A 253 -8.35 -7.83 2.73
N ASP A 254 -8.92 -8.92 3.26
CA ASP A 254 -8.66 -10.23 2.68
C ASP A 254 -9.56 -10.42 1.46
N ASP A 255 -9.01 -11.02 0.40
CA ASP A 255 -9.63 -11.08 -0.93
C ASP A 255 -10.84 -12.05 -1.03
N ASN A 256 -11.46 -12.43 0.09
CA ASN A 256 -12.63 -13.32 0.11
C ASN A 256 -13.93 -12.61 -0.31
N GLN A 257 -13.84 -11.62 -1.20
CA GLN A 257 -15.01 -11.01 -1.87
C GLN A 257 -15.54 -11.88 -3.04
N ASN A 258 -15.10 -13.14 -3.15
CA ASN A 258 -15.81 -14.14 -3.94
C ASN A 258 -16.94 -14.71 -3.09
N ALA A 259 -18.13 -14.15 -3.28
CA ALA A 259 -19.48 -14.67 -3.01
C ALA A 259 -19.66 -15.68 -1.84
N ASP A 260 -20.53 -15.31 -0.91
CA ASP A 260 -21.35 -16.21 -0.10
C ASP A 260 -20.62 -17.28 0.72
N VAL A 261 -19.97 -16.87 1.81
CA VAL A 261 -19.87 -17.76 2.97
C VAL A 261 -20.20 -16.94 4.22
N VAL A 262 -21.45 -17.04 4.66
CA VAL A 262 -21.82 -16.75 6.04
C VAL A 262 -21.22 -17.88 6.88
N PRO A 263 -20.25 -17.62 7.79
CA PRO A 263 -19.89 -18.63 8.76
C PRO A 263 -21.07 -18.79 9.73
N VAL A 264 -21.66 -19.99 9.70
CA VAL A 264 -22.68 -20.47 10.65
C VAL A 264 -22.04 -20.71 12.00
#